data_AF-A0A0S8EFZ4-F1
#
_entry.id   AF-A0A0S8EFZ4-F1
#
_cell.length_a   1.000
_cell.length_b   1.000
_cell.length_c   1.000
_cell.angle_alpha   90.00
_cell.angle_beta   90.00
_cell.angle_gamma   90.00
#
_symmetry.space_group_name_H-M   'P 1'
#
loop_
_entity.id
_entity.type
_entity.pdbx_description
1 polymer ?
#
loop_
_entity_poly.entity_id
_entity_poly.type
_entity_poly.pdbx_seq_one_letter_code
_entity_poly.pdbx_strand_id
1 'polypeptide(L)'
;MFLSNRVDNTISIIDMKSLQVVETFPVPNGPDDMELKSDGSELWVTSRWINRVSVIDLQTKKLKHSIRVGRSPHGLYFHDHAPRR
;
A
#
# COMPACT_ATOMS: atom_id res chain seq x y z
N MET A 1 9.33 -6.81 -3.16
CA MET A 1 8.25 -6.20 -3.97
C MET A 1 6.96 -6.21 -3.16
N PHE A 2 6.20 -5.12 -3.17
CA PHE A 2 4.84 -5.12 -2.60
C PHE A 2 3.81 -5.49 -3.66
N LEU A 3 2.83 -6.29 -3.30
CA LEU A 3 1.72 -6.71 -4.16
C LEU A 3 0.40 -6.44 -3.43
N SER A 4 -0.49 -5.67 -4.03
CA SER A 4 -1.84 -5.44 -3.51
C SER A 4 -2.78 -6.58 -3.90
N ASN A 5 -3.36 -7.25 -2.92
CA ASN A 5 -4.39 -8.27 -3.13
C ASN A 5 -5.77 -7.61 -2.94
N ARG A 6 -6.29 -7.04 -4.02
CA ARG A 6 -7.45 -6.14 -3.97
C ARG A 6 -8.71 -6.76 -3.36
N VAL A 7 -8.98 -8.03 -3.66
CA VAL A 7 -10.18 -8.73 -3.14
C VAL A 7 -10.01 -9.17 -1.69
N ASP A 8 -8.81 -9.64 -1.35
CA ASP A 8 -8.51 -10.17 -0.02
C ASP A 8 -8.25 -9.06 1.01
N ASN A 9 -8.14 -7.81 0.57
CA ASN A 9 -7.83 -6.65 1.42
C ASN A 9 -6.51 -6.83 2.18
N THR A 10 -5.50 -7.34 1.48
CA THR A 10 -4.15 -7.53 2.02
C THR A 10 -3.09 -6.97 1.08
N ILE A 11 -1.88 -6.81 1.61
CA ILE A 11 -0.66 -6.58 0.84
C ILE A 11 0.30 -7.71 1.14
N SER A 12 0.86 -8.30 0.10
CA SER A 12 1.92 -9.30 0.19
C SER A 12 3.28 -8.68 -0.10
N ILE A 13 4.30 -9.15 0.61
CA ILE A 13 5.70 -8.89 0.31
C ILE A 13 6.26 -10.12 -0.37
N ILE A 14 6.75 -9.92 -1.60
CA ILE A 14 7.41 -10.95 -2.40
C ILE A 14 8.92 -10.69 -2.37
N ASP A 15 9.67 -11.70 -1.98
CA ASP A 15 11.12 -11.71 -2.16
C ASP A 15 11.44 -11.91 -3.64
N MET A 16 12.16 -10.96 -4.25
CA MET A 16 12.37 -10.96 -5.70
C MET A 16 13.44 -11.97 -6.16
N LYS A 17 14.20 -12.57 -5.25
CA LYS A 17 15.21 -13.58 -5.59
C LYS A 17 14.60 -14.97 -5.66
N SER A 18 13.81 -15.33 -4.67
CA SER A 18 13.15 -16.64 -4.53
C SER A 18 11.76 -16.67 -5.18
N LEU A 19 11.18 -15.50 -5.48
CA LEU A 19 9.81 -15.34 -5.98
C LEU A 19 8.75 -15.93 -5.04
N GLN A 20 9.02 -15.93 -3.73
CA GLN A 20 8.11 -16.41 -2.70
C GLN A 20 7.48 -15.25 -1.93
N VAL A 21 6.25 -15.45 -1.47
CA VAL A 21 5.61 -14.56 -0.50
C VAL A 21 6.28 -14.77 0.86
N VAL A 22 6.89 -13.73 1.41
CA VAL A 22 7.59 -13.78 2.71
C VAL A 22 6.78 -13.16 3.84
N GLU A 23 5.79 -12.32 3.51
CA GLU A 23 4.90 -11.68 4.47
C GLU A 23 3.58 -11.29 3.79
N THR A 24 2.47 -11.32 4.54
CA THR A 24 1.19 -10.75 4.12
C THR A 24 0.56 -10.04 5.30
N PHE A 25 0.05 -8.83 5.11
CA PHE A 25 -0.62 -8.05 6.16
C PHE A 25 -1.92 -7.41 5.66
N PRO A 26 -2.92 -7.24 6.55
CA PRO A 26 -4.22 -6.67 6.18
C PRO A 26 -4.14 -5.16 5.95
N VAL A 27 -5.00 -4.65 5.06
CA VAL A 27 -5.18 -3.22 4.79
C VAL A 27 -6.66 -2.90 4.58
N PRO A 28 -7.08 -1.62 4.67
CA PRO A 28 -8.46 -1.24 4.41
C PRO A 28 -8.92 -1.52 2.97
N ASN A 29 -10.22 -1.77 2.84
CA ASN A 29 -10.87 -2.39 1.70
C ASN A 29 -10.50 -1.85 0.31
N GLY A 30 -10.18 -2.78 -0.59
CA GLY A 30 -9.92 -2.54 -2.00
C GLY A 30 -8.62 -1.78 -2.29
N PRO A 31 -7.46 -2.24 -1.81
CA PRO A 31 -6.18 -1.67 -2.20
C PRO A 31 -5.99 -1.78 -3.72
N ASP A 32 -5.71 -0.67 -4.41
CA ASP A 32 -5.62 -0.62 -5.89
C ASP A 32 -4.21 -0.23 -6.36
N ASP A 33 -3.74 0.95 -5.97
CA ASP A 33 -2.37 1.43 -6.22
C ASP A 33 -1.66 1.75 -4.90
N MET A 34 -0.33 1.81 -4.95
CA MET A 34 0.50 2.03 -3.77
C MET A 34 1.74 2.87 -4.09
N GLU A 35 2.15 3.73 -3.16
CA GLU A 35 3.42 4.45 -3.22
C GLU A 35 4.15 4.37 -1.88
N LEU A 36 5.46 4.26 -1.95
CA LEU A 36 6.32 4.18 -0.77
C LEU A 36 6.90 5.57 -0.46
N LYS A 37 6.78 6.00 0.80
CA LYS A 37 7.44 7.22 1.26
C LYS A 37 8.96 7.10 1.09
N SER A 38 9.64 8.20 0.80
CA SER A 38 11.10 8.25 0.54
C SER A 38 11.96 7.53 1.58
N ASP A 39 11.58 7.60 2.86
CA ASP A 39 12.29 6.96 3.97
C ASP A 39 11.90 5.49 4.21
N GLY A 40 10.96 4.95 3.42
CA GLY A 40 10.48 3.58 3.53
C GLY A 40 9.63 3.29 4.78
N SER A 41 9.25 4.31 5.57
CA SER A 41 8.51 4.12 6.82
C SER A 41 7.01 3.89 6.61
N GLU A 42 6.46 4.38 5.49
CA GLU A 42 5.02 4.39 5.21
C GLU A 42 4.73 3.90 3.80
N LEU A 43 3.69 3.07 3.68
CA LEU A 43 3.08 2.68 2.42
C LEU A 43 1.72 3.35 2.28
N TRP A 44 1.56 4.18 1.26
CA TRP A 44 0.31 4.88 0.98
C TRP A 44 -0.46 4.10 -0.08
N VAL A 45 -1.72 3.79 0.20
CA VAL A 45 -2.52 2.85 -0.57
C VAL A 45 -3.84 3.52 -0.96
N THR A 46 -4.21 3.49 -2.23
CA THR A 46 -5.56 3.88 -2.63
C THR A 46 -6.54 2.76 -2.29
N SER A 47 -7.48 3.05 -1.38
CA SER A 47 -8.52 2.11 -0.96
C SER A 47 -9.79 2.41 -1.75
N ARG A 48 -9.87 1.83 -2.95
CA ARG A 48 -10.83 2.18 -4.01
C ARG A 48 -12.29 2.09 -3.57
N TRP A 49 -12.63 1.07 -2.80
CA TRP A 49 -14.02 0.77 -2.42
C TRP A 49 -14.57 1.67 -1.33
N ILE A 50 -13.69 2.31 -0.54
CA ILE A 50 -14.07 3.12 0.61
C ILE A 50 -13.79 4.61 0.42
N ASN A 51 -13.35 5.03 -0.77
CA ASN A 51 -13.05 6.44 -1.09
C ASN A 51 -12.03 7.03 -0.09
N ARG A 52 -10.94 6.28 0.13
CA ARG A 52 -9.85 6.65 1.04
C ARG A 52 -8.49 6.45 0.39
N VAL A 53 -7.51 7.23 0.85
CA VAL A 53 -6.10 6.84 0.86
C VAL A 53 -5.77 6.37 2.27
N SER A 54 -5.23 5.16 2.38
CA SER A 54 -4.82 4.54 3.65
C SER A 54 -3.31 4.64 3.78
N VAL A 55 -2.83 5.20 4.88
CA VAL A 55 -1.40 5.29 5.20
C VAL A 55 -1.07 4.17 6.18
N ILE A 56 -0.23 3.23 5.75
CA ILE A 56 0.18 2.07 6.55
C ILE A 56 1.58 2.32 7.09
N ASP A 57 1.74 2.18 8.40
CA ASP A 57 3.06 2.16 9.04
C ASP A 57 3.73 0.80 8.77
N LEU A 58 4.89 0.80 8.13
CA LEU A 58 5.54 -0.43 7.67
C LEU A 58 6.32 -1.18 8.76
N GLN A 59 6.58 -0.56 9.90
CA GLN A 59 7.21 -1.24 11.04
C GLN A 59 6.17 -2.10 11.78
N THR A 60 4.98 -1.55 11.98
CA THR A 60 3.91 -2.18 12.76
C THR A 60 2.88 -2.90 11.89
N LYS A 61 2.87 -2.63 10.57
CA LYS A 61 1.87 -3.09 9.60
C LYS A 61 0.44 -2.67 9.95
N LYS A 62 0.29 -1.51 10.58
CA LYS A 62 -1.00 -0.98 11.02
C LYS A 62 -1.38 0.29 10.27
N LEU A 63 -2.68 0.52 10.17
CA LEU A 63 -3.24 1.77 9.65
C LEU A 63 -2.81 2.92 10.56
N LYS A 64 -2.06 3.87 10.00
CA LYS A 64 -1.62 5.10 10.67
C LYS A 64 -2.61 6.24 10.42
N HIS A 65 -3.05 6.42 9.17
CA HIS A 65 -4.02 7.44 8.79
C HIS A 65 -4.99 6.95 7.71
N SER A 66 -6.17 7.55 7.66
CA SER A 66 -7.17 7.33 6.60
C SER A 66 -7.67 8.68 6.09
N ILE A 67 -7.36 8.99 4.83
CA ILE A 67 -7.61 10.30 4.22
C ILE A 67 -8.81 10.16 3.28
N ARG A 68 -9.86 10.97 3.49
CA ARG A 68 -11.03 11.01 2.60
C ARG A 68 -10.67 11.61 1.25
N VAL A 69 -11.04 10.91 0.18
CA VAL A 69 -10.89 11.37 -1.21
C VAL A 69 -12.19 11.14 -1.99
N GLY A 70 -12.15 11.42 -3.30
CA GLY A 70 -13.25 11.18 -4.23
C GLY A 70 -13.55 9.70 -4.46
N ARG A 71 -14.51 9.44 -5.37
CA ARG A 71 -14.95 8.09 -5.67
C ARG A 71 -13.88 7.31 -6.44
N SER A 72 -13.67 6.05 -6.05
CA SER A 72 -12.80 5.11 -6.77
C SER A 72 -11.38 5.65 -7.05
N PRO A 73 -10.63 6.08 -6.02
CA PRO A 73 -9.23 6.45 -6.19
C PRO A 73 -8.45 5.28 -6.79
N HIS A 74 -7.57 5.58 -7.73
CA HIS A 74 -6.70 4.60 -8.39
C HIS A 74 -5.24 5.02 -8.21
N GLY A 75 -4.72 5.91 -9.06
CA GLY A 75 -3.31 6.27 -9.05
C GLY A 75 -2.87 7.07 -7.83
N LEU A 76 -1.65 6.80 -7.35
CA LEU A 76 -0.95 7.60 -6.35
C LEU A 76 0.51 7.84 -6.81
N TYR A 77 1.05 9.01 -6.49
CA TYR A 77 2.43 9.38 -6.85
C TYR A 77 2.98 10.36 -5.83
N PHE A 78 4.23 10.15 -5.43
CA PHE A 78 5.00 11.13 -4.68
C PHE A 78 6.05 11.78 -5.57
N HIS A 79 6.14 13.10 -5.49
CA HIS A 79 7.19 13.84 -6.18
C HIS A 79 8.58 13.45 -5.68
N ASP A 80 8.70 13.15 -4.39
CA ASP A 80 9.88 12.68 -3.69
C ASP A 80 9.74 11.19 -3.30
N HIS A 81 9.25 10.34 -4.21
CA HIS A 81 9.11 8.91 -3.92
C HIS A 81 10.46 8.24 -3.60
N ALA A 82 10.40 7.12 -2.87
CA ALA A 82 11.58 6.27 -2.67
C ALA A 82 12.23 5.88 -4.01
N PRO A 83 13.57 5.78 -4.10
CA PRO A 83 14.24 5.32 -5.32
C PRO A 83 13.71 3.95 -5.73
N ARG A 84 13.31 3.81 -7.00
CA ARG A 84 12.94 2.51 -7.57
C ARG A 84 14.23 1.70 -7.74
N ARG A 85 14.35 0.60 -7.02
CA ARG A 85 15.49 -0.34 -7.07
C ARG A 85 15.04 -1.69 -7.59
#